data_AF-V9GHZ0-F1
#
_entry.id   AF-V9GHZ0-F1
#
_cell.length_a   1.000
_cell.length_b   1.000
_cell.length_c   1.000
_cell.angle_alpha   90.00
_cell.angle_beta   90.00
_cell.angle_gamma   90.00
#
_symmetry.space_group_name_H-M   'P 1'
#
loop_
_entity.id
_entity.type
_entity.pdbx_description
1 polymer ?
#
loop_
_entity_poly.entity_id
_entity_poly.type
_entity_poly.pdbx_seq_one_letter_code
_entity_poly.pdbx_strand_id
1 'polypeptide(L)'
;MGQMHQVTGNESIVLADLSLGEEINPDFERPHKLDFFTVVSQGVLEGKIYYNLHQYEQATIKQLVNTYKTKLSTIITHCMNKETSDFTPADYGNSQLTLEELDSITSALNKKFKK
;
A
#
# COMPACT_ATOMS: atom_id res chain seq x y z
N MET A 1 -23.07 -6.31 15.41
CA MET A 1 -22.36 -5.66 16.54
C MET A 1 -21.40 -6.69 17.14
N GLY A 2 -20.24 -6.88 16.54
CA GLY A 2 -19.21 -7.81 17.02
C GLY A 2 -17.99 -7.01 17.44
N GLN A 3 -17.75 -6.94 18.74
CA GLN A 3 -16.62 -6.25 19.37
C GLN A 3 -15.32 -7.00 19.06
N MET A 4 -14.30 -6.31 18.57
CA MET A 4 -12.95 -6.87 18.42
C MET A 4 -12.18 -6.59 19.71
N HIS A 5 -11.90 -7.65 20.47
CA HIS A 5 -11.18 -7.58 21.73
C HIS A 5 -9.71 -7.21 21.50
N GLN A 6 -9.25 -6.18 22.19
CA GLN A 6 -7.87 -5.71 22.17
C GLN A 6 -7.00 -6.63 23.02
N VAL A 7 -6.11 -7.40 22.39
CA VAL A 7 -5.09 -8.19 23.09
C VAL A 7 -3.81 -7.36 23.15
N THR A 8 -3.49 -6.88 24.35
CA THR A 8 -2.19 -6.31 24.72
C THR A 8 -1.34 -7.43 25.32
N GLY A 9 -0.22 -7.77 24.70
CA GLY A 9 0.71 -8.76 25.23
C GLY A 9 1.95 -8.88 24.36
N ASN A 10 3.11 -8.54 24.93
CA ASN A 10 4.43 -8.74 24.36
C ASN A 10 4.74 -10.22 24.21
N GLU A 11 4.25 -10.83 23.14
CA GLU A 11 4.70 -12.14 22.70
C GLU A 11 5.18 -12.01 21.26
N SER A 12 6.49 -12.19 21.13
CA SER A 12 7.23 -12.38 19.89
C SER A 12 6.38 -13.12 18.84
N ILE A 13 5.97 -12.40 17.79
CA ILE A 13 5.52 -13.04 16.56
C ILE A 13 6.77 -13.69 15.95
N VAL A 14 7.05 -14.93 16.36
CA VAL A 14 8.08 -15.75 15.76
C VAL A 14 7.58 -16.17 14.39
N LEU A 15 8.34 -15.78 13.36
CA LEU A 15 8.20 -16.25 12.00
C LEU A 15 8.19 -17.78 11.96
N ALA A 16 7.13 -18.34 11.41
CA ALA A 16 7.20 -19.66 10.83
C ALA A 16 7.69 -19.52 9.39
N ASP A 17 8.98 -19.80 9.17
CA ASP A 17 9.43 -20.35 7.89
C ASP A 17 8.99 -21.82 7.85
N LEU A 18 7.67 -22.01 7.71
CA LEU A 18 7.07 -23.32 7.57
C LEU A 18 6.45 -23.38 6.17
N SER A 19 6.95 -24.33 5.40
CA SER A 19 6.23 -24.98 4.32
C SER A 19 4.77 -25.19 4.70
N LEU A 20 3.87 -24.35 4.20
CA LEU A 20 2.45 -24.66 4.14
C LEU A 20 2.14 -25.05 2.70
N GLY A 21 2.68 -26.21 2.32
CA GLY A 21 2.03 -27.05 1.33
C GLY A 21 0.68 -27.49 1.89
N GLU A 22 -0.36 -27.21 1.09
CA GLU A 22 -1.66 -27.87 0.97
C GLU A 22 -2.44 -28.28 2.25
N GLU A 23 -3.58 -27.62 2.46
CA GLU A 23 -4.89 -28.27 2.60
C GLU A 23 -5.97 -27.18 2.54
N ILE A 24 -6.15 -26.61 1.35
CA ILE A 24 -7.40 -25.92 1.04
C ILE A 24 -8.21 -26.97 0.31
N ASN A 25 -9.43 -27.23 0.80
CA ASN A 25 -10.37 -28.08 0.10
C ASN A 25 -10.29 -27.76 -1.40
N PRO A 26 -9.96 -28.74 -2.27
CA PRO A 26 -9.81 -28.48 -3.71
C PRO A 26 -11.07 -27.85 -4.33
N ASP A 27 -12.24 -27.99 -3.67
CA ASP A 27 -13.51 -27.38 -4.07
C ASP A 27 -13.72 -25.96 -3.52
N PHE A 28 -12.80 -25.43 -2.71
CA PHE A 28 -12.89 -24.05 -2.23
C PHE A 28 -12.36 -23.09 -3.31
N GLU A 29 -13.25 -22.65 -4.18
CA GLU A 29 -12.98 -21.55 -5.10
C GLU A 29 -12.71 -20.28 -4.27
N ARG A 30 -11.43 -19.89 -4.15
CA ARG A 30 -11.11 -18.56 -3.63
C ARG A 30 -11.78 -17.51 -4.53
N PRO A 31 -12.46 -16.50 -3.97
CA PRO A 31 -13.17 -15.50 -4.76
C PRO A 31 -12.23 -14.66 -5.65
N HIS A 32 -10.94 -14.61 -5.30
CA HIS A 32 -9.92 -13.85 -6.00
C HIS A 32 -8.74 -14.73 -6.40
N LYS A 33 -8.23 -14.49 -7.62
CA LYS A 33 -7.11 -15.24 -8.22
C LYS A 33 -5.76 -14.85 -7.61
N LEU A 34 -5.69 -13.62 -7.09
CA LEU A 34 -4.55 -13.04 -6.39
C LEU A 34 -5.09 -12.10 -5.33
N ASP A 35 -4.71 -12.33 -4.08
CA ASP A 35 -5.04 -11.50 -2.93
C ASP A 35 -3.76 -10.88 -2.37
N PHE A 36 -3.78 -9.57 -2.15
CA PHE A 36 -2.68 -8.85 -1.52
C PHE A 36 -3.11 -8.26 -0.19
N PHE A 37 -2.46 -8.71 0.88
CA PHE A 37 -2.70 -8.25 2.24
C PHE A 37 -1.47 -7.48 2.72
N THR A 38 -1.65 -6.27 3.25
CA THR A 38 -0.56 -5.47 3.83
C THR A 38 -0.98 -4.85 5.15
N VAL A 39 0.00 -4.68 6.05
CA VAL A 39 -0.18 -4.04 7.36
C VAL A 39 1.08 -3.30 7.74
N VAL A 40 0.96 -2.19 8.47
CA VAL A 40 2.09 -1.54 9.12
C VAL A 40 2.12 -1.97 10.57
N SER A 41 3.21 -2.64 10.97
CA SER A 41 3.45 -3.08 12.35
C SER A 41 4.83 -2.62 12.78
N GLN A 42 4.95 -2.03 13.98
CA GLN A 42 6.22 -1.54 14.52
C GLN A 42 7.00 -0.61 13.56
N GLY A 43 6.29 0.19 12.76
CA GLY A 43 6.90 1.10 11.78
C GLY A 43 7.40 0.44 10.50
N VAL A 44 7.14 -0.86 10.30
CA VAL A 44 7.53 -1.62 9.12
C VAL A 44 6.27 -2.01 8.33
N LEU A 45 6.30 -1.80 7.02
CA LEU A 45 5.28 -2.32 6.11
C LEU A 45 5.54 -3.80 5.83
N GLU A 46 4.61 -4.64 6.25
CA GLU A 46 4.60 -6.07 5.98
C GLU A 46 3.48 -6.42 4.99
N GLY A 47 3.68 -7.46 4.20
CA GLY A 47 2.67 -7.90 3.25
C GLY A 47 2.78 -9.36 2.84
N LYS A 48 1.63 -9.94 2.47
CA LYS A 48 1.48 -11.32 1.99
C LYS A 48 0.68 -11.33 0.70
N ILE A 49 1.13 -12.10 -0.27
CA ILE A 49 0.38 -12.38 -1.51
C ILE A 49 -0.08 -13.83 -1.47
N TYR A 50 -1.38 -14.04 -1.60
CA TYR A 50 -1.98 -15.35 -1.80
C TYR A 50 -2.39 -15.47 -3.27
N TYR A 51 -2.10 -16.61 -3.90
CA TYR A 51 -2.36 -16.80 -5.32
C TYR A 51 -2.67 -18.26 -5.64
N ASN A 52 -3.35 -18.49 -6.77
CA ASN A 52 -3.62 -19.84 -7.28
C ASN A 52 -2.40 -20.38 -8.05
N LEU A 53 -1.82 -21.49 -7.56
CA LEU A 53 -0.66 -22.16 -8.15
C LEU A 53 -0.91 -22.72 -9.56
N HIS A 54 -2.16 -23.03 -9.90
CA HIS A 54 -2.53 -23.50 -11.24
C HIS A 54 -2.63 -22.36 -12.27
N GLN A 55 -2.63 -21.10 -11.82
CA GLN A 55 -2.78 -19.93 -12.68
C GLN A 55 -1.53 -19.05 -12.73
N TYR A 56 -0.71 -19.06 -11.68
CA TYR A 56 0.50 -18.25 -11.59
C TYR A 56 1.69 -19.07 -11.14
N GLU A 57 2.80 -18.89 -11.85
CA GLU A 57 4.08 -19.42 -11.43
C GLU A 57 4.62 -18.61 -10.25
N GLN A 58 5.29 -19.30 -9.32
CA GLN A 58 5.94 -18.64 -8.18
C GLN A 58 6.95 -17.58 -8.63
N ALA A 59 7.64 -17.79 -9.75
CA ALA A 59 8.59 -16.82 -10.32
C ALA A 59 7.91 -15.49 -10.68
N THR A 60 6.71 -15.54 -11.28
CA THR A 60 5.91 -14.35 -11.62
C THR A 60 5.51 -13.58 -10.38
N ILE A 61 5.07 -14.27 -9.32
CA ILE A 61 4.68 -13.62 -8.06
C ILE A 61 5.89 -13.02 -7.35
N LYS A 62 7.06 -13.69 -7.36
CA LYS A 62 8.31 -13.13 -6.84
C LYS A 62 8.71 -11.86 -7.58
N GLN A 63 8.61 -11.86 -8.91
CA GLN A 63 8.88 -10.66 -9.71
C GLN A 63 7.91 -9.53 -9.35
N LEU A 64 6.62 -9.82 -9.21
CA LEU A 64 5.61 -8.85 -8.80
C LEU A 64 5.95 -8.20 -7.45
N VAL A 65 6.30 -9.01 -6.44
CA VAL A 65 6.70 -8.51 -5.11
C VAL A 65 7.92 -7.59 -5.20
N ASN A 66 8.94 -7.99 -5.96
CA ASN A 66 10.15 -7.18 -6.13
C ASN A 66 9.86 -5.87 -6.85
N THR A 67 9.06 -5.90 -7.91
CA THR A 67 8.64 -4.70 -8.64
C THR A 67 7.84 -3.77 -7.73
N TYR A 68 6.89 -4.30 -6.96
CA TYR A 68 6.09 -3.53 -6.01
C TYR A 68 6.99 -2.81 -4.99
N LYS A 69 7.91 -3.54 -4.35
CA LYS A 69 8.86 -2.96 -3.39
C LYS A 69 9.68 -1.84 -4.01
N THR A 70 10.29 -2.08 -5.17
CA THR A 70 11.11 -1.07 -5.86
C THR A 70 10.32 0.18 -6.21
N LYS A 71 9.10 0.02 -6.73
CA LYS A 71 8.25 1.16 -7.11
C LYS A 71 7.76 1.93 -5.88
N LEU A 72 7.35 1.25 -4.83
CA LEU A 72 6.94 1.89 -3.58
C LEU A 72 8.09 2.69 -2.97
N SER A 73 9.29 2.10 -2.87
CA SER A 73 10.48 2.82 -2.38
C SER A 73 10.82 4.03 -3.25
N THR A 74 10.66 3.92 -4.58
CA THR A 74 10.88 5.05 -5.50
C THR A 74 9.90 6.20 -5.20
N ILE A 75 8.62 5.88 -4.99
CA ILE A 75 7.59 6.87 -4.64
C ILE A 75 7.91 7.52 -3.29
N ILE A 76 8.24 6.72 -2.27
CA ILE A 76 8.62 7.23 -0.94
C ILE A 76 9.81 8.19 -1.05
N THR A 77 10.88 7.78 -1.72
CA THR A 77 12.06 8.64 -1.93
C THR A 77 11.71 9.92 -2.68
N HIS A 78 10.87 9.84 -3.70
CA HIS A 78 10.41 11.02 -4.42
C HIS A 78 9.65 11.99 -3.51
N CYS A 79 8.70 11.49 -2.72
CA CYS A 79 7.93 12.30 -1.79
C CYS A 79 8.80 12.92 -0.69
N MET A 80 9.76 12.17 -0.16
CA MET A 80 10.69 12.68 0.87
C MET A 80 11.62 13.78 0.36
N ASN A 81 11.98 13.74 -0.93
CA ASN A 81 12.85 14.73 -1.56
C ASN A 81 12.11 15.94 -2.11
N LYS A 82 10.78 15.98 -1.99
CA LYS A 82 9.98 17.10 -2.47
C LYS A 82 9.97 18.20 -1.40
N GLU A 83 10.52 19.37 -1.75
CA GLU A 83 10.62 20.52 -0.81
C GLU A 83 9.26 21.15 -0.48
N THR A 84 8.24 20.90 -1.31
CA THR A 84 6.90 21.45 -1.17
C THR A 84 5.88 20.32 -1.07
N SER A 85 5.01 20.37 -0.05
CA SER A 85 3.85 19.49 0.01
C SER A 85 2.96 19.76 -1.20
N ASP A 86 2.71 18.73 -2.01
CA ASP A 86 1.65 18.82 -3.00
C ASP A 86 0.34 18.76 -2.25
N PHE A 87 -0.39 19.87 -2.27
CA PHE A 87 -1.78 19.82 -1.85
C PHE A 87 -2.59 19.28 -3.01
N THR A 88 -3.45 18.32 -2.70
CA THR A 88 -4.49 17.88 -3.61
C THR A 88 -5.75 18.70 -3.36
N PRO A 89 -6.65 18.82 -4.34
CA PRO A 89 -7.96 19.45 -4.12
C PRO A 89 -8.75 18.87 -2.94
N ALA A 90 -8.55 17.58 -2.65
CA ALA A 90 -9.16 16.89 -1.52
C ALA A 90 -8.70 17.45 -0.16
N ASP A 91 -7.46 17.95 -0.04
CA ASP A 91 -6.95 18.58 1.18
C ASP A 91 -7.67 19.89 1.52
N TYR A 92 -8.37 20.49 0.55
CA TYR A 92 -9.19 21.69 0.70
C TYR A 92 -10.71 21.42 0.70
N GLY A 93 -11.11 20.14 0.72
CA GLY A 93 -12.52 19.75 0.73
C GLY A 93 -13.27 20.07 -0.56
N ASN A 94 -12.57 20.35 -1.66
CA ASN A 94 -13.20 20.71 -2.93
C ASN A 94 -12.93 19.63 -3.99
N SER A 95 -13.93 18.76 -4.18
CA SER A 95 -13.88 17.68 -5.18
C SER A 95 -14.10 18.12 -6.62
N GLN A 96 -14.46 19.39 -6.86
CA GLN A 96 -14.66 19.94 -8.21
C GLN A 96 -13.42 20.63 -8.74
N LEU A 97 -12.50 21.03 -7.86
CA LEU A 97 -11.25 21.66 -8.25
C LEU A 97 -10.32 20.58 -8.82
N THR A 98 -9.82 20.82 -10.03
CA THR A 98 -8.82 19.95 -10.65
C THR A 98 -7.42 20.25 -10.11
N LEU A 99 -6.49 19.29 -10.26
CA LEU A 99 -5.08 19.51 -9.95
C LEU A 99 -4.49 20.70 -10.73
N GLU A 100 -4.86 20.86 -12.00
CA GLU A 100 -4.36 21.94 -12.87
C GLU A 100 -4.85 23.33 -12.43
N GLU A 101 -6.10 23.44 -11.99
CA GLU A 101 -6.66 24.68 -11.43
C GLU A 101 -6.03 25.01 -10.09
N LEU A 102 -5.79 24.01 -9.23
CA LEU A 102 -5.11 24.20 -7.96
C LEU A 102 -3.66 24.67 -8.16
N ASP A 103 -2.93 24.07 -9.09
CA ASP A 103 -1.57 24.50 -9.46
C ASP A 103 -1.53 25.94 -9.96
N SER A 104 -2.53 26.33 -10.76
CA SER A 104 -2.69 27.68 -11.29
C SER A 104 -2.93 28.71 -10.18
N ILE A 105 -3.81 28.41 -9.22
CA ILE A 105 -4.07 29.26 -8.04
C ILE A 105 -2.81 29.41 -7.19
N THR A 106 -2.15 28.29 -6.89
CA THR A 106 -0.96 28.27 -6.02
C THR A 106 0.20 29.04 -6.65
N SER A 107 0.38 28.89 -7.96
CA SER A 107 1.37 29.65 -8.74
C SER A 107 1.09 31.16 -8.75
N ALA A 108 -0.19 31.55 -8.87
CA ALA A 108 -0.60 32.96 -8.84
C ALA A 108 -0.39 33.59 -7.44
N LEU A 109 -0.69 32.86 -6.36
CA LEU A 109 -0.44 33.32 -4.99
C LEU A 109 1.06 33.48 -4.72
N ASN A 110 1.88 32.48 -5.06
CA ASN A 110 3.33 32.53 -4.85
C ASN A 110 4.02 33.69 -5.60
N LYS A 111 3.49 34.13 -6.74
CA LYS A 111 3.97 35.33 -7.45
C LYS A 111 3.59 36.63 -6.75
N LYS A 112 2.46 36.69 -6.04
CA LYS A 112 2.01 37.89 -5.31
C LYS A 112 2.72 38.13 -3.99
N PHE A 113 3.21 37.07 -3.33
CA PHE A 113 3.88 37.15 -2.03
C PHE A 113 5.42 37.23 -2.09
N LYS A 114 6.03 37.07 -3.28
CA LYS A 114 7.44 37.45 -3.54
C LYS A 114 7.54 38.95 -3.84
N LYS A 115 7.43 39.78 -2.80
CA LYS A 115 7.69 41.23 -2.88
C LYS A 115 8.63 41.65 -1.77
#